data_AF-A0A353GZK7-F1
#
_entry.id   AF-A0A353GZK7-F1
#
_cell.length_a   1.000
_cell.length_b   1.000
_cell.length_c   1.000
_cell.angle_alpha   90.00
_cell.angle_beta   90.00
_cell.angle_gamma   90.00
#
_symmetry.space_group_name_H-M   'P 1'
#
loop_
_entity.id
_entity.type
_entity.pdbx_description
1 polymer ?
#
loop_
_entity_poly.entity_id
_entity_poly.type
_entity_poly.pdbx_seq_one_letter_code
_entity_poly.pdbx_strand_id
1 'polypeptide(L)'
;MSLLVESWKNQDLKKMEALTFEESGNIQQQDYFDKLYFKRNKAMTEKIKGYLGQEENFFVIVGSGHLVGDKGILALLKKAGYHVE
;
A
#
# COMPACT_ATOMS: atom_id res chain seq x y z
N MET A 1 -14.29 16.24 -7.79
CA MET A 1 -13.41 15.44 -6.92
C MET A 1 -12.45 14.69 -7.83
N SER A 2 -11.17 14.47 -7.48
CA SER A 2 -10.28 13.68 -8.34
C SER A 2 -10.74 12.22 -8.38
N LEU A 3 -10.47 11.52 -9.50
CA LEU A 3 -10.82 10.10 -9.68
C LEU A 3 -10.20 9.22 -8.57
N LEU A 4 -9.02 9.59 -8.07
CA LEU A 4 -8.36 8.88 -6.98
C LEU A 4 -9.13 9.00 -5.65
N VAL A 5 -9.65 10.19 -5.33
CA VAL A 5 -10.43 10.41 -4.10
C VAL A 5 -11.77 9.68 -4.17
N GLU A 6 -12.41 9.67 -5.33
CA GLU A 6 -13.64 8.89 -5.54
C GLU A 6 -13.40 7.38 -5.39
N SER A 7 -12.32 6.88 -6.00
CA SER A 7 -11.95 5.46 -5.92
C SER A 7 -11.64 5.05 -4.47
N TRP A 8 -10.95 5.91 -3.71
CA TRP A 8 -10.69 5.71 -2.29
C TRP A 8 -11.98 5.65 -1.46
N LYS A 9 -12.91 6.59 -1.69
CA LYS A 9 -14.21 6.60 -0.98
C LYS A 9 -15.04 5.35 -1.23
N ASN A 10 -14.96 4.80 -2.44
CA ASN A 10 -15.70 3.60 -2.85
C ASN A 10 -14.93 2.30 -2.63
N GLN A 11 -13.75 2.35 -2.00
CA GLN A 11 -12.88 1.18 -1.76
C GLN A 11 -12.48 0.43 -3.05
N ASP A 12 -12.43 1.12 -4.19
CA ASP A 12 -12.02 0.54 -5.47
C ASP A 12 -10.50 0.46 -5.57
N LEU A 13 -9.93 -0.54 -4.88
CA LEU A 13 -8.48 -0.74 -4.79
C LEU A 13 -7.84 -0.95 -6.17
N LYS A 14 -8.54 -1.61 -7.10
CA LYS A 14 -8.04 -1.85 -8.46
C LYS A 14 -7.91 -0.55 -9.24
N LYS A 15 -8.94 0.31 -9.18
CA LYS A 15 -8.89 1.62 -9.83
C LYS A 15 -7.88 2.55 -9.17
N MET A 16 -7.76 2.51 -7.84
CA MET A 16 -6.70 3.22 -7.13
C MET A 16 -5.30 2.77 -7.55
N GLU A 17 -5.08 1.46 -7.70
CA GLU A 17 -3.82 0.89 -8.18
C GLU A 17 -3.48 1.42 -9.58
N ALA A 18 -4.43 1.33 -10.51
CA ALA A 18 -4.26 1.82 -11.88
C ALA A 18 -3.94 3.31 -11.93
N LEU A 19 -4.64 4.13 -11.14
CA LEU A 19 -4.40 5.58 -11.04
C LEU A 19 -3.08 5.93 -10.34
N THR A 20 -2.55 5.05 -9.49
CA THR A 20 -1.30 5.28 -8.75
C THR A 20 -0.07 4.86 -9.57
N PHE A 21 -0.18 3.77 -10.34
CA PHE A 21 0.95 3.15 -11.04
C PHE A 21 0.81 3.17 -12.58
N GLU A 22 0.02 4.12 -13.11
CA GLU A 22 -0.33 4.23 -14.53
C GLU A 22 0.88 3.99 -15.46
N GLU A 23 0.71 3.04 -16.39
CA GLU A 23 1.70 2.44 -17.30
C GLU A 23 3.16 2.59 -16.88
N SER A 24 3.57 1.85 -15.83
CA SER A 24 4.97 1.69 -15.44
C SER A 24 5.78 0.87 -16.46
N GLY A 25 5.94 1.39 -17.67
CA GLY A 25 6.53 0.67 -18.82
C GLY A 25 8.05 0.82 -18.94
N ASN A 26 8.65 1.88 -18.37
CA ASN A 26 10.09 2.14 -18.49
C ASN A 26 10.86 1.96 -17.15
N ILE A 27 12.16 1.64 -17.25
CA ILE A 27 13.03 1.32 -16.09
C ILE A 27 13.14 2.48 -15.10
N GLN A 28 13.15 3.73 -15.57
CA GLN A 28 13.27 4.91 -14.70
C GLN A 28 12.03 5.08 -13.81
N GLN A 29 10.85 4.79 -14.36
CA GLN A 29 9.59 4.80 -13.63
C GLN A 29 9.51 3.65 -12.61
N GLN A 30 10.12 2.50 -12.90
CA GLN A 30 10.23 1.39 -11.94
C GLN A 30 11.13 1.74 -10.75
N ASP A 31 12.30 2.35 -10.97
CA ASP A 31 13.17 2.80 -9.87
C ASP A 31 12.50 3.91 -9.04
N TYR A 32 11.76 4.80 -9.70
CA TYR A 32 10.93 5.81 -9.03
C TYR A 32 9.90 5.17 -8.10
N PHE A 33 9.09 4.22 -8.60
CA PHE A 33 8.09 3.55 -7.77
C PHE A 33 8.69 2.64 -6.70
N ASP A 34 9.86 2.05 -6.95
CA ASP A 34 10.57 1.25 -5.94
C ASP A 34 11.00 2.12 -4.75
N LYS A 35 11.54 3.31 -5.01
CA LYS A 35 11.94 4.26 -3.97
C LYS A 35 10.74 4.92 -3.29
N LEU A 36 9.74 5.34 -4.07
CA LEU A 36 8.60 6.09 -3.54
C LEU A 36 7.61 5.19 -2.79
N TYR A 37 7.40 3.95 -3.26
CA TYR A 37 6.43 3.02 -2.67
C TYR A 37 7.08 1.74 -2.18
N PHE A 38 7.67 0.92 -3.03
CA PHE A 38 7.86 -0.50 -2.68
C PHE A 38 8.86 -0.75 -1.53
N LYS A 39 10.02 -0.07 -1.52
CA LYS A 39 10.96 -0.14 -0.39
C LYS A 39 10.35 0.38 0.90
N ARG A 40 9.57 1.46 0.80
CA ARG A 40 8.87 2.07 1.94
C ARG A 40 7.76 1.17 2.46
N ASN A 41 6.97 0.54 1.58
CA ASN A 41 5.92 -0.42 1.94
C ASN A 41 6.49 -1.59 2.72
N LYS A 42 7.61 -2.16 2.27
CA LYS A 42 8.30 -3.22 3.00
C LYS A 42 8.73 -2.75 4.40
N ALA A 43 9.42 -1.60 4.49
CA ALA A 43 9.87 -1.07 5.78
C ALA A 43 8.72 -0.73 6.73
N MET A 44 7.63 -0.15 6.23
CA MET A 44 6.43 0.14 7.01
C MET A 44 5.74 -1.15 7.46
N THR A 45 5.63 -2.16 6.60
CA THR A 45 5.03 -3.46 6.95
C THR A 45 5.80 -4.13 8.08
N GLU A 46 7.13 -4.13 8.04
CA GLU A 46 7.93 -4.70 9.14
C GLU A 46 7.74 -3.93 10.46
N LYS A 47 7.59 -2.61 10.42
CA LYS A 47 7.23 -1.83 11.61
C LYS A 47 5.85 -2.19 12.13
N ILE A 48 4.85 -2.29 11.24
CA ILE A 48 3.48 -2.68 11.61
C ILE A 48 3.48 -4.04 12.28
N LYS A 49 4.19 -5.04 11.73
CA LYS A 49 4.35 -6.36 12.32
C LYS A 49 4.92 -6.31 13.75
N GLY A 50 5.83 -5.39 14.02
CA GLY A 50 6.38 -5.18 15.36
C GLY A 50 5.36 -4.65 16.38
N TYR A 51 4.30 -3.98 15.93
CA TYR A 51 3.20 -3.52 16.78
C TYR A 51 2.10 -4.58 16.97
N LEU A 52 1.96 -5.53 16.03
CA LEU A 52 0.94 -6.56 16.10
C LEU A 52 1.21 -7.55 17.25
N GLY A 53 0.15 -7.88 18.00
CA GLY A 53 0.22 -8.82 19.12
C GLY A 53 0.65 -8.21 20.47
N GLN A 54 0.85 -6.89 20.52
CA GLN A 54 0.97 -6.18 21.80
C GLN A 54 -0.42 -5.97 22.44
N GLU A 55 -0.45 -5.58 23.71
CA GLU A 55 -1.72 -5.39 24.45
C GLU A 55 -2.53 -4.19 23.93
N GLU A 56 -1.85 -3.21 23.34
CA GLU A 56 -2.45 -2.00 22.81
C GLU A 56 -2.98 -2.14 21.38
N ASN A 57 -3.99 -1.34 21.06
CA ASN A 57 -4.47 -1.17 19.70
C ASN A 57 -3.73 -0.01 19.02
N PHE A 58 -3.24 -0.25 17.80
CA PHE A 58 -2.51 0.75 17.02
C PHE A 58 -3.34 1.22 15.83
N PHE A 59 -3.46 2.54 15.66
CA PHE A 59 -4.05 3.15 14.47
C PHE A 59 -2.93 3.69 13.56
N VAL A 60 -2.84 3.15 12.35
CA VAL A 60 -1.76 3.47 11.40
C VAL A 60 -2.33 4.24 10.22
N ILE A 61 -1.76 5.42 9.94
CA ILE A 61 -2.16 6.28 8.81
C ILE A 61 -1.05 6.27 7.76
N VAL A 62 -1.42 5.97 6.51
CA VAL A 62 -0.52 6.00 5.36
C VAL A 62 -1.20 6.65 4.15
N GLY A 63 -0.41 7.12 3.19
CA GLY A 63 -0.94 7.57 1.90
C GLY A 63 -1.60 6.43 1.13
N SER A 64 -2.67 6.73 0.39
CA SER A 64 -3.51 5.75 -0.31
C SER A 64 -2.74 4.83 -1.27
N GLY A 65 -1.74 5.37 -1.97
CA GLY A 65 -0.88 4.58 -2.87
C GLY A 65 -0.05 3.50 -2.18
N HIS A 66 0.15 3.58 -0.86
CA HIS A 66 0.87 2.54 -0.09
C HIS A 66 0.01 1.30 0.19
N LEU A 67 -1.32 1.38 0.00
CA LEU A 67 -2.24 0.28 0.29
C LEU A 67 -2.43 -0.68 -0.89
N VAL A 68 -2.27 -0.19 -2.11
CA VAL A 68 -2.70 -0.86 -3.35
C VAL A 68 -1.60 -1.67 -4.04
N GLY A 69 -2.02 -2.65 -4.82
CA GLY A 69 -1.16 -3.56 -5.59
C GLY A 69 -0.44 -4.63 -4.79
N ASP A 70 0.25 -5.53 -5.50
CA ASP A 70 0.88 -6.73 -4.93
C ASP A 70 2.02 -6.45 -3.96
N LYS A 71 2.58 -5.24 -4.02
CA LYS A 71 3.61 -4.71 -3.13
C LYS A 71 3.07 -3.65 -2.17
N GLY A 72 1.75 -3.47 -2.11
CA GLY A 72 1.05 -2.64 -1.12
C GLY A 72 1.05 -3.29 0.27
N ILE A 73 0.89 -2.47 1.31
CA ILE A 73 0.95 -2.91 2.71
C ILE A 73 -0.10 -4.00 3.01
N LEU A 74 -1.33 -3.86 2.50
CA LEU A 74 -2.39 -4.86 2.71
C LEU A 74 -2.02 -6.23 2.13
N ALA A 75 -1.48 -6.24 0.90
CA ALA A 75 -1.01 -7.46 0.25
C ALA A 75 0.18 -8.08 0.99
N LEU A 76 1.12 -7.26 1.47
CA LEU A 76 2.28 -7.74 2.22
C LEU A 76 1.90 -8.34 3.58
N LEU A 77 0.96 -7.72 4.31
CA LEU A 77 0.44 -8.27 5.57
C LEU A 77 -0.28 -9.60 5.33
N LYS A 78 -1.13 -9.69 4.30
CA LYS A 78 -1.81 -10.94 3.92
C LYS A 78 -0.80 -12.05 3.56
N LYS A 79 0.25 -11.72 2.79
CA LYS A 79 1.35 -12.65 2.46
C LYS A 79 2.14 -13.10 3.69
N ALA A 80 2.21 -12.28 4.72
CA ALA A 80 2.85 -12.62 6.00
C ALA A 80 1.95 -13.44 6.94
N GLY A 81 0.74 -13.83 6.51
CA GLY A 81 -0.16 -14.70 7.26
C GLY A 81 -1.14 -13.96 8.18
N TYR A 82 -1.19 -12.63 8.13
CA TYR A 82 -2.15 -11.85 8.90
C TYR A 82 -3.53 -11.82 8.24
N HIS A 83 -4.57 -11.75 9.07
CA HIS A 83 -5.90 -11.43 8.63
C HIS A 83 -5.99 -9.93 8.27
N VAL A 84 -6.57 -9.64 7.11
CA VAL A 84 -6.78 -8.27 6.60
C VAL A 84 -8.21 -8.23 6.07
N GLU A 85 -8.99 -7.28 6.56
CA GLU A 85 -10.40 -7.03 6.22
C GLU A 85 -10.61 -5.63 5.60
#